data_AF-A0A518HC90-F1
#
_entry.id   AF-A0A518HC90-F1
#
_cell.length_a   1.000
_cell.length_b   1.000
_cell.length_c   1.000
_cell.angle_alpha   90.00
_cell.angle_beta   90.00
_cell.angle_gamma   90.00
#
_symmetry.space_group_name_H-M   'P 1'
#
loop_
_entity.id
_entity.type
_entity.pdbx_description
1 polymer ?
#
loop_
_entity_poly.entity_id
_entity_poly.type
_entity_poly.pdbx_seq_one_letter_code
_entity_poly.pdbx_strand_id
1 'polypeptide(L)'
;MGGADVDREAGPTIGGLGLHLRGLGLGAVELAFPIGNTLGAWAMLAVGGFVPVLGGWLDDRVGCWADVVSRLGGVCPSTIVGDPDADHGPVLGRADAPELFDEVRALARHAGARPPGQLRLSYLPCCGATAWGRNGRALLIGLPLLSVLNRIELRAVLAHELAHLARGDATHSARSARFVEALGRAIETAPRGSISPLRGWAHLCLGLGSRLLSPIARGQEARADRFAAGVAGGDATASALVKVALVQPMFREVLGHYDPRSSPGLPNLYAYFRSFWQRLPEPLLVAMRHRLLSDSPGRSDAAHPALIDRLTIVQSYPNRSCSPVDLSPAESVLGDPLSLEQMLHNRLFGLAPMPGPSIFHRAGS
;
A
#
# COMPACT_ATOMS: atom_id res chain seq x y z
N MET A 1 -48.70 8.91 -15.47
CA MET A 1 -48.65 7.79 -16.43
C MET A 1 -47.35 7.93 -17.21
N GLY A 2 -46.47 6.92 -17.16
CA GLY A 2 -45.19 6.91 -17.88
C GLY A 2 -43.96 7.05 -16.97
N GLY A 3 -43.75 6.07 -16.08
CA GLY A 3 -42.44 5.86 -15.46
C GLY A 3 -41.51 5.26 -16.50
N ALA A 4 -40.45 5.98 -16.84
CA ALA A 4 -39.39 5.48 -17.70
C ALA A 4 -38.42 4.65 -16.86
N ASP A 5 -38.40 3.38 -17.21
CA ASP A 5 -37.48 2.33 -16.84
C ASP A 5 -36.01 2.80 -16.91
N VAL A 6 -35.30 2.75 -15.77
CA VAL A 6 -33.85 2.97 -15.68
C VAL A 6 -33.22 1.70 -15.11
N ASP A 7 -33.46 0.57 -15.79
CA ASP A 7 -32.57 -0.58 -15.72
C ASP A 7 -31.31 -0.30 -16.56
N ARG A 8 -30.37 0.47 -15.98
CA ARG A 8 -28.98 0.50 -16.46
C ARG A 8 -28.23 -0.70 -15.91
N GLU A 9 -28.10 -1.71 -16.76
CA GLU A 9 -27.10 -2.80 -16.79
C GLU A 9 -26.26 -2.97 -15.50
N ALA A 10 -26.83 -3.64 -14.51
CA ALA A 10 -26.04 -4.32 -13.50
C ALA A 10 -25.32 -5.50 -14.18
N GLY A 11 -24.02 -5.35 -14.46
CA GLY A 11 -23.18 -6.45 -14.90
C GLY A 11 -23.33 -7.67 -13.97
N PRO A 12 -23.08 -8.91 -14.46
CA PRO A 12 -23.40 -10.13 -13.74
C PRO A 12 -22.83 -10.08 -12.33
N THR A 13 -23.71 -10.15 -11.33
CA THR A 13 -23.35 -10.22 -9.93
C THR A 13 -22.57 -11.52 -9.74
N ILE A 14 -21.25 -11.40 -9.65
CA ILE A 14 -20.38 -12.56 -9.42
C ILE A 14 -20.74 -13.11 -8.05
N GLY A 15 -21.47 -14.23 -8.02
CA GLY A 15 -21.84 -14.91 -6.78
C GLY A 15 -20.60 -15.38 -6.00
N GLY A 16 -20.78 -15.66 -4.71
CA GLY A 16 -19.69 -16.08 -3.81
C GLY A 16 -18.90 -17.29 -4.32
N LEU A 17 -19.55 -18.20 -5.05
CA LEU A 17 -18.91 -19.35 -5.68
C LEU A 17 -17.92 -18.95 -6.79
N GLY A 18 -18.23 -17.91 -7.57
CA GLY A 18 -17.33 -17.37 -8.59
C GLY A 18 -16.09 -16.70 -8.00
N LEU A 19 -16.22 -16.01 -6.86
CA LEU A 19 -15.08 -15.44 -6.13
C LEU A 19 -14.18 -16.53 -5.53
N HIS A 20 -14.78 -17.60 -4.98
CA HIS A 20 -14.02 -18.73 -4.44
C HIS A 20 -13.22 -19.46 -5.52
N LEU A 21 -13.83 -19.74 -6.68
CA LEU A 21 -13.15 -20.37 -7.81
C LEU A 21 -11.98 -19.51 -8.33
N ARG A 22 -12.14 -18.18 -8.36
CA ARG A 22 -11.05 -17.27 -8.71
C ARG A 22 -9.93 -17.29 -7.68
N GLY A 23 -10.26 -17.36 -6.39
CA GLY A 23 -9.26 -17.52 -5.32
C GLY A 23 -8.45 -18.80 -5.45
N LEU A 24 -9.10 -19.93 -5.78
CA LEU A 24 -8.41 -21.20 -6.08
C LEU A 24 -7.51 -21.09 -7.31
N GLY A 25 -8.01 -20.49 -8.39
CA GLY A 25 -7.22 -20.25 -9.59
C GLY A 25 -5.98 -19.39 -9.32
N LEU A 26 -6.11 -18.37 -8.46
CA LEU A 26 -5.01 -17.48 -8.09
C LEU A 26 -3.93 -18.23 -7.28
N GLY A 27 -4.35 -19.09 -6.34
CA GLY A 27 -3.44 -20.00 -5.65
C GLY A 27 -2.73 -20.97 -6.60
N ALA A 28 -3.40 -21.46 -7.64
CA ALA A 28 -2.78 -22.28 -8.67
C ALA A 28 -1.73 -21.52 -9.49
N VAL A 29 -1.97 -20.24 -9.82
CA VAL A 29 -0.97 -19.39 -10.50
C VAL A 29 0.25 -19.14 -9.62
N GLU A 30 0.04 -18.83 -8.33
CA GLU A 30 1.13 -18.66 -7.34
C GLU A 30 2.02 -19.90 -7.23
N LEU A 31 1.42 -21.10 -7.26
CA LEU A 31 2.16 -22.38 -7.20
C LEU A 31 2.82 -22.73 -8.54
N ALA A 32 2.13 -22.50 -9.66
CA ALA A 32 2.62 -22.83 -10.99
C ALA A 32 3.82 -21.98 -11.39
N PHE A 33 3.85 -20.69 -11.01
CA PHE A 33 4.92 -19.78 -11.40
C PHE A 33 6.34 -20.29 -11.06
N PRO A 34 6.68 -20.59 -9.80
CA PRO A 34 8.02 -21.07 -9.45
C PRO A 34 8.33 -22.43 -10.09
N ILE A 35 7.35 -23.34 -10.18
CA ILE A 35 7.51 -24.64 -10.84
C ILE A 35 7.86 -24.47 -12.32
N GLY A 36 7.07 -23.67 -13.06
CA GLY A 36 7.34 -23.39 -14.46
C GLY A 36 8.67 -22.68 -14.69
N ASN A 37 9.04 -21.75 -13.78
CA ASN A 37 10.31 -21.04 -13.87
C ASN A 37 11.51 -21.99 -13.66
N THR A 38 11.43 -22.91 -12.70
CA THR A 38 12.47 -23.92 -12.46
C THR A 38 12.58 -24.92 -13.60
N LEU A 39 11.46 -25.49 -14.06
CA LEU A 39 11.45 -26.45 -15.18
C LEU A 39 11.94 -25.80 -16.48
N GLY A 40 11.52 -24.57 -16.77
CA GLY A 40 11.97 -23.82 -17.92
C GLY A 40 13.47 -23.52 -17.87
N ALA A 41 14.00 -23.16 -16.68
CA ALA A 41 15.43 -22.92 -16.51
C ALA A 41 16.24 -24.21 -16.75
N TRP A 42 15.78 -25.36 -16.20
CA TRP A 42 16.40 -26.66 -16.48
C TRP A 42 16.40 -27.03 -17.96
N ALA A 43 15.27 -26.80 -18.65
CA ALA A 43 15.19 -27.03 -20.10
C ALA A 43 16.15 -26.13 -20.89
N MET A 44 16.25 -24.84 -20.52
CA MET A 44 17.17 -23.91 -21.16
C MET A 44 18.63 -24.28 -20.92
N LEU A 45 18.99 -24.74 -19.71
CA LEU A 45 20.33 -25.25 -19.42
C LEU A 45 20.68 -26.46 -20.30
N ALA A 46 19.73 -27.38 -20.49
CA ALA A 46 19.91 -28.56 -21.33
C ALA A 46 20.15 -28.24 -22.82
N VAL A 47 19.62 -27.12 -23.32
CA VAL A 47 19.75 -26.68 -24.73
C VAL A 47 20.82 -25.60 -24.92
N GLY A 48 21.81 -25.53 -24.01
CA GLY A 48 22.99 -24.66 -24.17
C GLY A 48 22.96 -23.35 -23.37
N GLY A 49 21.92 -23.11 -22.57
CA GLY A 49 21.85 -21.98 -21.64
C GLY A 49 22.90 -22.03 -20.52
N PHE A 50 23.64 -23.13 -20.37
CA PHE A 50 24.75 -23.22 -19.43
C PHE A 50 25.93 -22.32 -19.80
N VAL A 51 26.13 -21.97 -21.08
CA VAL A 51 27.25 -21.12 -21.54
C VAL A 51 27.21 -19.70 -20.93
N PRO A 52 26.12 -18.92 -21.05
CA PRO A 52 26.03 -17.61 -20.41
C PRO A 52 26.01 -17.67 -18.88
N VAL A 53 25.53 -18.77 -18.30
CA VAL A 53 25.55 -18.99 -16.84
C VAL A 53 26.96 -19.22 -16.35
N LEU A 54 27.74 -20.07 -17.04
CA LEU A 54 29.13 -20.35 -16.71
C LEU A 54 30.01 -19.10 -16.86
N GLY A 55 29.81 -18.33 -17.94
CA GLY A 55 30.49 -17.03 -18.09
C GLY A 55 30.13 -16.05 -16.97
N GLY A 56 28.86 -16.01 -16.56
CA GLY A 56 28.42 -15.21 -15.41
C GLY A 56 29.02 -15.67 -14.08
N TRP A 57 29.18 -16.98 -13.89
CA TRP A 57 29.81 -17.57 -12.70
C TRP A 57 31.31 -17.27 -12.64
N LEU A 58 32.02 -17.34 -13.77
CA LEU A 58 33.44 -16.99 -13.88
C LEU A 58 33.71 -15.50 -13.60
N ASP A 59 32.74 -14.63 -13.89
CA ASP A 59 32.82 -13.19 -13.60
C ASP A 59 32.28 -12.79 -12.21
N ASP A 60 32.02 -13.76 -11.31
CA ASP A 60 31.39 -13.55 -9.99
C ASP A 60 30.02 -12.85 -10.04
N ARG A 61 29.31 -12.95 -11.17
CA ARG A 61 27.98 -12.35 -11.38
C ARG A 61 26.83 -13.34 -11.18
N VAL A 62 27.11 -14.59 -10.84
CA VAL A 62 26.13 -15.64 -10.56
C VAL A 62 26.53 -16.33 -9.26
N GLY A 63 25.85 -15.97 -8.17
CA GLY A 63 26.10 -16.53 -6.83
C GLY A 63 24.94 -17.37 -6.30
N CYS A 64 23.74 -17.24 -6.88
CA CYS A 64 22.56 -17.97 -6.44
C CYS A 64 21.66 -18.40 -7.61
N TRP A 65 20.64 -19.21 -7.31
CA TRP A 65 19.68 -19.69 -8.30
C TRP A 65 18.91 -18.56 -8.99
N ALA A 66 18.62 -17.46 -8.30
CA ALA A 66 17.95 -16.31 -8.90
C ALA A 66 18.79 -15.66 -10.01
N ASP A 67 20.11 -15.63 -9.84
CA ASP A 67 21.03 -15.12 -10.86
C ASP A 67 21.05 -16.03 -12.09
N VAL A 68 20.99 -17.35 -11.90
CA VAL A 68 20.88 -18.33 -13.00
C VAL A 68 19.61 -18.07 -13.82
N VAL A 69 18.46 -17.95 -13.14
CA VAL A 69 17.18 -17.65 -13.80
C VAL A 69 17.23 -16.31 -14.53
N SER A 70 17.80 -15.28 -13.91
CA SER A 70 17.96 -13.96 -14.53
C SER A 70 18.83 -14.00 -15.78
N ARG A 71 19.94 -14.77 -15.76
CA ARG A 71 20.84 -14.98 -16.90
C ARG A 71 20.17 -15.69 -18.06
N LEU A 72 19.22 -16.57 -17.78
CA LEU A 72 18.38 -17.24 -18.78
C LEU A 72 17.20 -16.36 -19.25
N GLY A 73 17.16 -15.09 -18.83
CA GLY A 73 16.14 -14.13 -19.23
C GLY A 73 14.82 -14.27 -18.47
N GLY A 74 14.79 -15.06 -17.40
CA GLY A 74 13.66 -15.17 -16.47
C GLY A 74 13.63 -14.05 -15.43
N VAL A 75 12.60 -14.07 -14.59
CA VAL A 75 12.42 -13.13 -13.48
C VAL A 75 12.24 -13.89 -12.18
N CYS A 76 12.78 -13.33 -11.10
CA CYS A 76 12.57 -13.81 -9.75
C CYS A 76 11.93 -12.67 -8.95
N PRO A 77 10.60 -12.72 -8.68
CA PRO A 77 9.98 -11.72 -7.82
C PRO A 77 10.61 -11.84 -6.43
N SER A 78 11.32 -10.80 -6.01
CA SER A 78 11.79 -10.71 -4.64
C SER A 78 10.58 -10.43 -3.75
N THR A 79 10.10 -11.45 -3.05
CA THR A 79 9.11 -11.28 -1.99
C THR A 79 9.75 -10.95 -0.65
N ILE A 80 11.05 -10.61 -0.62
CA ILE A 80 11.81 -10.26 0.59
C ILE A 80 10.98 -9.23 1.36
N VAL A 81 10.28 -9.75 2.38
CA VAL A 81 9.84 -8.99 3.52
C VAL A 81 11.17 -8.71 4.21
N GLY A 82 11.58 -7.45 4.28
CA GLY A 82 12.64 -7.10 5.21
C GLY A 82 12.22 -7.51 6.61
N ASP A 83 13.09 -7.35 7.60
CA ASP A 83 12.67 -7.53 8.98
C ASP A 83 11.39 -6.72 9.23
N PRO A 84 10.23 -7.35 9.51
CA PRO A 84 8.98 -6.63 9.69
C PRO A 84 9.09 -5.60 10.81
N ASP A 85 10.01 -5.75 11.78
CA ASP A 85 10.24 -4.73 12.79
C ASP A 85 11.09 -3.55 12.29
N ALA A 86 11.94 -3.76 11.28
CA ALA A 86 12.69 -2.70 10.59
C ALA A 86 11.83 -1.96 9.56
N ASP A 87 10.99 -2.68 8.81
CA ASP A 87 10.18 -2.14 7.70
C ASP A 87 8.92 -1.41 8.21
N HIS A 88 8.35 -1.82 9.35
CA HIS A 88 7.06 -1.29 9.83
C HIS A 88 7.18 -0.07 10.76
N GLY A 89 8.39 0.36 11.10
CA GLY A 89 8.66 1.47 12.00
C GLY A 89 8.26 1.22 13.47
N PRO A 90 8.46 2.21 14.36
CA PRO A 90 8.32 2.04 15.81
C PRO A 90 6.87 1.78 16.24
N VAL A 91 6.73 1.00 17.31
CA VAL A 91 5.44 0.79 17.98
C VAL A 91 5.04 2.08 18.69
N LEU A 92 3.80 2.52 18.44
CA LEU A 92 3.21 3.67 19.09
C LEU A 92 2.63 3.24 20.44
N GLY A 93 3.03 3.88 21.52
CA GLY A 93 2.45 3.65 22.84
C GLY A 93 1.07 4.31 22.96
N ARG A 94 0.18 3.75 23.80
CA ARG A 94 -1.12 4.38 24.07
C ARG A 94 -0.96 5.79 24.67
N ALA A 95 0.10 6.01 25.45
CA ALA A 95 0.42 7.32 26.01
C ALA A 95 0.77 8.36 24.94
N ASP A 96 1.34 7.93 23.81
CA ASP A 96 1.77 8.84 22.74
C ASP A 96 0.62 9.28 21.84
N ALA A 97 -0.52 8.57 21.83
CA ALA A 97 -1.67 8.89 20.98
C ALA A 97 -3.00 8.33 21.53
N PRO A 98 -3.45 8.73 22.73
CA PRO A 98 -4.61 8.11 23.39
C PRO A 98 -5.88 8.20 22.54
N GLU A 99 -6.12 9.35 21.91
CA GLU A 99 -7.29 9.58 21.05
C GLU A 99 -7.28 8.68 19.81
N LEU A 100 -6.11 8.46 19.20
CA LEU A 100 -5.96 7.57 18.06
C LEU A 100 -6.30 6.11 18.44
N PHE A 101 -5.83 5.65 19.60
CA PHE A 101 -6.13 4.32 20.10
C PHE A 101 -7.63 4.10 20.35
N ASP A 102 -8.31 5.11 20.90
CA ASP A 102 -9.75 5.04 21.16
C ASP A 102 -10.56 5.09 19.87
N GLU A 103 -10.15 5.92 18.90
CA GLU A 103 -10.75 5.99 17.58
C GLU A 103 -10.61 4.66 16.82
N VAL A 104 -9.39 4.10 16.74
CA VAL A 104 -9.15 2.79 16.11
C VAL A 104 -10.00 1.69 16.76
N ARG A 105 -10.12 1.70 18.09
CA ARG A 105 -10.94 0.72 18.82
C ARG A 105 -12.43 0.90 18.51
N ALA A 106 -12.92 2.13 18.45
CA ALA A 106 -14.30 2.43 18.12
C ALA A 106 -14.65 2.00 16.70
N LEU A 107 -13.79 2.33 15.73
CA LEU A 107 -13.94 1.91 14.33
C LEU A 107 -13.84 0.40 14.17
N ALA A 108 -12.92 -0.27 14.86
CA ALA A 108 -12.80 -1.72 14.81
C ALA A 108 -14.09 -2.40 15.30
N ARG A 109 -14.68 -1.92 16.40
CA ARG A 109 -15.98 -2.40 16.88
C ARG A 109 -17.08 -2.16 15.87
N HIS A 110 -17.12 -0.96 15.25
CA HIS A 110 -18.12 -0.63 14.24
C HIS A 110 -18.00 -1.51 12.98
N ALA A 111 -16.77 -1.85 12.58
CA ALA A 111 -16.48 -2.74 11.47
C ALA A 111 -16.74 -4.22 11.80
N GLY A 112 -16.98 -4.58 13.07
CA GLY A 112 -17.02 -5.97 13.52
C GLY A 112 -15.66 -6.68 13.49
N ALA A 113 -14.56 -5.91 13.53
CA ALA A 113 -13.20 -6.42 13.56
C ALA A 113 -12.68 -6.54 15.01
N ARG A 114 -11.75 -7.47 15.23
CA ARG A 114 -10.87 -7.39 16.39
C ARG A 114 -9.91 -6.20 16.19
N PRO A 115 -9.74 -5.33 17.18
CA PRO A 115 -8.80 -4.22 17.05
C PRO A 115 -7.38 -4.75 16.81
N PRO A 116 -6.55 -4.03 16.05
CA PRO A 116 -5.15 -4.41 15.85
C PRO A 116 -4.42 -4.49 17.20
N GLY A 117 -3.53 -5.47 17.33
CA GLY A 117 -2.74 -5.68 18.55
C GLY A 117 -1.64 -4.64 18.72
N GLN A 118 -1.22 -4.00 17.63
CA GLN A 118 -0.26 -2.90 17.65
C GLN A 118 -0.66 -1.79 16.68
N LEU A 119 -0.34 -0.56 17.06
CA LEU A 119 -0.27 0.59 16.16
C LEU A 119 1.21 0.92 15.95
N ARG A 120 1.60 1.13 14.69
CA ARG A 120 2.98 1.41 14.31
C ARG A 120 3.04 2.62 13.40
N LEU A 121 4.04 3.46 13.60
CA LEU A 121 4.28 4.60 12.73
C LEU A 121 5.19 4.21 11.59
N SER A 122 4.75 4.43 10.36
CA SER A 122 5.56 4.21 9.16
C SER A 122 6.24 5.49 8.73
N TYR A 123 7.43 5.35 8.17
CA TYR A 123 8.15 6.47 7.55
C TYR A 123 7.60 6.82 6.16
N LEU A 124 6.88 5.88 5.52
CA LEU A 124 6.24 6.06 4.21
C LEU A 124 4.80 6.57 4.33
N PRO A 125 4.23 7.20 3.30
CA PRO A 125 2.83 7.64 3.25
C PRO A 125 1.87 6.47 3.02
N CYS A 126 1.86 5.51 3.93
CA CYS A 126 0.99 4.33 3.85
C CYS A 126 0.08 4.24 5.07
N CYS A 127 -1.14 3.76 4.86
CA CYS A 127 -1.93 3.17 5.93
C CYS A 127 -2.25 1.75 5.50
N GLY A 128 -2.17 0.79 6.41
CA GLY A 128 -2.33 -0.60 6.05
C GLY A 128 -2.17 -1.54 7.22
N ALA A 129 -2.85 -2.68 7.16
CA ALA A 129 -2.72 -3.70 8.18
C ALA A 129 -1.81 -4.85 7.72
N THR A 130 -0.94 -5.29 8.62
CA THR A 130 0.00 -6.38 8.37
C THR A 130 -0.06 -7.42 9.50
N ALA A 131 0.38 -8.65 9.20
CA ALA A 131 0.46 -9.71 10.20
C ALA A 131 1.55 -9.39 11.23
N TRP A 132 1.27 -9.67 12.51
CA TRP A 132 2.22 -9.47 13.60
C TRP A 132 2.17 -10.62 14.61
N GLY A 133 3.31 -11.29 14.84
CA GLY A 133 3.36 -12.51 15.65
C GLY A 133 2.51 -13.66 15.07
N ARG A 134 2.22 -14.69 15.89
CA ARG A 134 1.48 -15.88 15.40
C ARG A 134 0.04 -15.58 14.97
N ASN A 135 -0.65 -14.66 15.65
CA ASN A 135 -2.08 -14.38 15.46
C ASN A 135 -2.45 -12.89 15.58
N GLY A 136 -1.46 -12.02 15.75
CA GLY A 136 -1.68 -10.59 15.91
C GLY A 136 -1.67 -9.85 14.58
N ARG A 137 -2.07 -8.58 14.64
CA ARG A 137 -2.10 -7.67 13.50
C ARG A 137 -1.57 -6.33 13.94
N ALA A 138 -0.73 -5.71 13.12
CA ALA A 138 -0.28 -4.35 13.31
C ALA A 138 -0.95 -3.45 12.27
N LEU A 139 -1.46 -2.30 12.70
CA LEU A 139 -1.93 -1.24 11.80
C LEU A 139 -0.81 -0.20 11.67
N LEU A 140 -0.36 -0.01 10.43
CA LEU A 140 0.67 0.95 10.04
C LEU A 140 0.00 2.27 9.70
N ILE A 141 0.55 3.36 10.23
CA ILE A 141 0.10 4.73 9.94
C ILE A 141 1.31 5.55 9.58
N GLY A 142 1.36 6.01 8.34
CA GLY A 142 2.43 6.83 7.80
C GLY A 142 2.39 8.24 8.36
N LEU A 143 3.49 8.71 8.94
CA LEU A 143 3.61 10.12 9.36
C LEU A 143 3.31 11.11 8.23
N PRO A 144 3.75 10.91 6.98
CA PRO A 144 3.44 11.88 5.91
C PRO A 144 1.95 12.00 5.61
N LEU A 145 1.14 10.96 5.87
CA LEU A 145 -0.31 11.04 5.74
C LEU A 145 -0.90 11.95 6.82
N LEU A 146 -0.41 11.85 8.06
CA LEU A 146 -0.88 12.69 9.17
C LEU A 146 -0.59 14.18 8.96
N SER A 147 0.46 14.52 8.20
CA SER A 147 0.79 15.91 7.84
C SER A 147 -0.14 16.52 6.77
N VAL A 148 -0.93 15.71 6.08
CA VAL A 148 -1.74 16.14 4.91
C VAL A 148 -3.24 15.98 5.14
N LEU A 149 -3.62 14.97 5.93
CA LEU A 149 -5.01 14.70 6.27
C LEU A 149 -5.48 15.58 7.43
N ASN A 150 -6.77 15.87 7.47
CA ASN A 150 -7.45 16.30 8.70
C ASN A 150 -7.99 15.07 9.47
N ARG A 151 -8.54 15.29 10.67
CA ARG A 151 -9.01 14.18 11.52
C ARG A 151 -10.15 13.36 10.90
N ILE A 152 -11.11 13.98 10.19
CA ILE A 152 -12.21 13.24 9.54
C ILE A 152 -11.74 12.43 8.33
N GLU A 153 -10.77 12.94 7.58
CA GLU A 153 -10.12 12.21 6.49
C GLU A 153 -9.27 11.06 7.03
N LEU A 154 -8.52 11.25 8.12
CA LEU A 154 -7.83 10.16 8.81
C LEU A 154 -8.83 9.09 9.27
N ARG A 155 -9.97 9.50 9.84
CA ARG A 155 -11.04 8.58 10.24
C ARG A 155 -11.58 7.78 9.04
N ALA A 156 -11.72 8.39 7.87
CA ALA A 156 -12.10 7.69 6.64
C ALA A 156 -11.06 6.62 6.24
N VAL A 157 -9.77 6.97 6.25
CA VAL A 157 -8.67 6.03 5.95
C VAL A 157 -8.62 4.89 6.97
N LEU A 158 -8.71 5.18 8.27
CA LEU A 158 -8.74 4.14 9.31
C LEU A 158 -9.96 3.21 9.17
N ALA A 159 -11.13 3.78 8.86
CA ALA A 159 -12.33 2.99 8.62
C ALA A 159 -12.17 2.05 7.42
N HIS A 160 -11.59 2.55 6.33
CA HIS A 160 -11.27 1.76 5.13
C HIS A 160 -10.36 0.57 5.47
N GLU A 161 -9.23 0.82 6.15
CA GLU A 161 -8.29 -0.25 6.54
C GLU A 161 -8.91 -1.27 7.51
N LEU A 162 -9.72 -0.80 8.45
CA LEU A 162 -10.40 -1.67 9.41
C LEU A 162 -11.49 -2.52 8.75
N ALA A 163 -12.11 -2.05 7.66
CA ALA A 163 -13.04 -2.85 6.86
C ALA A 163 -12.34 -4.04 6.17
N HIS A 164 -11.10 -3.85 5.68
CA HIS A 164 -10.27 -4.96 5.19
C HIS A 164 -9.93 -5.95 6.32
N LEU A 165 -9.60 -5.43 7.51
CA LEU A 165 -9.29 -6.27 8.67
C LEU A 165 -10.47 -7.11 9.17
N ALA A 166 -11.68 -6.55 9.17
CA ALA A 166 -12.90 -7.21 9.62
C ALA A 166 -13.18 -8.50 8.84
N ARG A 167 -12.87 -8.52 7.55
CA ARG A 167 -13.31 -9.55 6.61
C ARG A 167 -12.21 -10.55 6.25
N GLY A 168 -11.02 -10.40 6.84
CA GLY A 168 -9.88 -11.27 6.56
C GLY A 168 -9.27 -11.06 5.16
N ASP A 169 -9.77 -10.06 4.43
CA ASP A 169 -9.27 -9.61 3.13
C ASP A 169 -7.76 -9.26 3.22
N ALA A 170 -7.29 -8.87 4.40
CA ALA A 170 -5.90 -8.52 4.66
C ALA A 170 -4.88 -9.70 4.58
N THR A 171 -5.30 -10.96 4.44
CA THR A 171 -4.35 -12.10 4.52
C THR A 171 -4.18 -12.87 3.22
N HIS A 172 -5.23 -13.49 2.68
CA HIS A 172 -5.12 -14.30 1.46
C HIS A 172 -5.04 -13.45 0.19
N SER A 173 -5.99 -12.55 -0.03
CA SER A 173 -5.95 -11.63 -1.18
C SER A 173 -4.78 -10.66 -1.12
N ALA A 174 -4.36 -10.23 0.09
CA ALA A 174 -3.15 -9.43 0.25
C ALA A 174 -1.88 -10.18 -0.19
N ARG A 175 -1.75 -11.49 0.12
CA ARG A 175 -0.63 -12.30 -0.39
C ARG A 175 -0.65 -12.36 -1.91
N SER A 176 -1.81 -12.62 -2.50
CA SER A 176 -1.94 -12.71 -3.95
C SER A 176 -1.71 -11.38 -4.66
N ALA A 177 -2.19 -10.28 -4.08
CA ALA A 177 -1.92 -8.92 -4.56
C ALA A 177 -0.41 -8.63 -4.54
N ARG A 178 0.27 -8.94 -3.42
CA ARG A 178 1.72 -8.81 -3.31
C ARG A 178 2.47 -9.65 -4.33
N PHE A 179 2.01 -10.87 -4.62
CA PHE A 179 2.61 -11.72 -5.65
C PHE A 179 2.49 -11.08 -7.04
N VAL A 180 1.28 -10.66 -7.43
CA VAL A 180 1.02 -10.02 -8.73
C VAL A 180 1.82 -8.73 -8.88
N GLU A 181 1.86 -7.89 -7.85
CA GLU A 181 2.64 -6.65 -7.83
C GLU A 181 4.15 -6.90 -7.89
N ALA A 182 4.67 -7.84 -7.10
CA ALA A 182 6.09 -8.20 -7.11
C ALA A 182 6.52 -8.78 -8.46
N LEU A 183 5.65 -9.58 -9.11
CA LEU A 183 5.88 -10.12 -10.44
C LEU A 183 5.88 -9.02 -11.50
N GLY A 184 4.93 -8.09 -11.43
CA GLY A 184 4.87 -6.91 -12.31
C GLY A 184 6.13 -6.06 -12.20
N ARG A 185 6.54 -5.72 -10.97
CA ARG A 185 7.78 -4.99 -10.70
C ARG A 185 9.01 -5.72 -11.22
N ALA A 186 9.12 -7.04 -10.98
CA ALA A 186 10.26 -7.83 -11.45
C ALA A 186 10.39 -7.79 -12.98
N ILE A 187 9.26 -7.87 -13.70
CA ILE A 187 9.21 -7.76 -15.16
C ILE A 187 9.62 -6.36 -15.64
N GLU A 188 9.16 -5.30 -14.97
CA GLU A 188 9.49 -3.91 -15.33
C GLU A 188 10.97 -3.58 -15.11
N THR A 189 11.56 -4.09 -14.03
CA THR A 189 12.99 -3.91 -13.71
C THR A 189 13.93 -4.77 -14.56
N ALA A 190 13.41 -5.83 -15.20
CA ALA A 190 14.23 -6.73 -15.98
C ALA A 190 14.78 -6.03 -17.25
N PRO A 191 16.02 -6.33 -17.68
CA PRO A 191 16.62 -5.72 -18.86
C PRO A 191 15.72 -5.83 -20.10
N ARG A 192 15.54 -4.74 -20.85
CA ARG A 192 14.73 -4.72 -22.08
C ARG A 192 15.51 -5.40 -23.22
N GLY A 193 14.85 -6.27 -23.99
CA GLY A 193 15.42 -6.82 -25.24
C GLY A 193 15.64 -8.34 -25.30
N SER A 194 15.53 -9.08 -24.20
CA SER A 194 15.61 -10.56 -24.24
C SER A 194 14.21 -11.19 -24.37
N ILE A 195 13.85 -11.65 -25.56
CA ILE A 195 12.70 -12.54 -25.74
C ILE A 195 13.12 -13.91 -25.20
N SER A 196 12.70 -14.24 -23.97
CA SER A 196 12.98 -15.54 -23.33
C SER A 196 11.66 -16.27 -23.02
N PRO A 197 11.58 -17.60 -23.20
CA PRO A 197 10.43 -18.38 -22.78
C PRO A 197 10.06 -18.18 -21.31
N LEU A 198 11.06 -17.98 -20.43
CA LEU A 198 10.84 -17.70 -19.01
C LEU A 198 10.15 -16.35 -18.77
N ARG A 199 10.50 -15.33 -19.58
CA ARG A 199 9.82 -14.04 -19.55
C ARG A 199 8.39 -14.14 -20.08
N GLY A 200 8.17 -14.92 -21.14
CA GLY A 200 6.84 -15.22 -21.65
C GLY A 200 5.95 -15.90 -20.60
N TRP A 201 6.50 -16.88 -19.88
CA TRP A 201 5.85 -17.53 -18.75
C TRP A 201 5.48 -16.53 -17.64
N ALA A 202 6.41 -15.62 -17.27
CA ALA A 202 6.14 -14.59 -16.27
C ALA A 202 5.00 -13.64 -16.69
N HIS A 203 4.97 -13.19 -17.95
CA HIS A 203 3.86 -12.38 -18.48
C HIS A 203 2.52 -13.13 -18.48
N LEU A 204 2.53 -14.42 -18.80
CA LEU A 204 1.34 -15.26 -18.74
C LEU A 204 0.81 -15.36 -17.31
N CYS A 205 1.67 -15.69 -16.35
CA CYS A 205 1.32 -15.74 -14.92
C CYS A 205 0.81 -14.39 -14.41
N LEU A 206 1.47 -13.28 -14.79
CA LEU A 206 1.02 -11.93 -14.45
C LEU A 206 -0.37 -11.65 -15.04
N GLY A 207 -0.58 -11.92 -16.33
CA GLY A 207 -1.86 -11.69 -16.99
C GLY A 207 -3.00 -12.51 -16.39
N LEU A 208 -2.77 -13.78 -16.09
CA LEU A 208 -3.74 -14.66 -15.43
C LEU A 208 -4.00 -14.22 -13.98
N GLY A 209 -2.94 -13.98 -13.21
CA GLY A 209 -3.03 -13.51 -11.83
C GLY A 209 -3.82 -12.21 -11.71
N SER A 210 -3.50 -11.22 -12.55
CA SER A 210 -4.21 -9.93 -12.59
C SER A 210 -5.70 -10.08 -12.95
N ARG A 211 -6.04 -10.94 -13.93
CA ARG A 211 -7.43 -11.21 -14.31
C ARG A 211 -8.25 -11.88 -13.20
N LEU A 212 -7.62 -12.77 -12.43
CA LEU A 212 -8.26 -13.47 -11.32
C LEU A 212 -8.40 -12.57 -10.09
N LEU A 213 -7.38 -11.76 -9.81
CA LEU A 213 -7.34 -10.85 -8.66
C LEU A 213 -8.28 -9.65 -8.81
N SER A 214 -8.31 -9.02 -9.99
CA SER A 214 -8.98 -7.73 -10.18
C SER A 214 -10.45 -7.69 -9.72
N PRO A 215 -11.31 -8.70 -10.01
CA PRO A 215 -12.68 -8.70 -9.51
C PRO A 215 -12.78 -8.88 -7.99
N ILE A 216 -11.86 -9.62 -7.38
CA ILE A 216 -11.81 -9.82 -5.92
C ILE A 216 -11.43 -8.48 -5.27
N ALA A 217 -10.35 -7.85 -5.76
CA ALA A 217 -9.89 -6.55 -5.32
C ALA A 217 -10.98 -5.48 -5.42
N ARG A 218 -11.63 -5.35 -6.58
CA ARG A 218 -12.78 -4.42 -6.76
C ARG A 218 -13.88 -4.62 -5.73
N GLY A 219 -14.24 -5.87 -5.43
CA GLY A 219 -15.27 -6.17 -4.44
C GLY A 219 -14.84 -5.82 -3.01
N GLN A 220 -13.56 -5.99 -2.67
CA GLN A 220 -13.01 -5.64 -1.36
C GLN A 220 -12.92 -4.13 -1.17
N GLU A 221 -12.37 -3.42 -2.15
CA GLU A 221 -12.22 -1.97 -2.17
C GLU A 221 -13.58 -1.27 -2.15
N ALA A 222 -14.53 -1.68 -3.01
CA ALA A 222 -15.87 -1.12 -3.01
C ALA A 222 -16.58 -1.28 -1.65
N ARG A 223 -16.36 -2.39 -0.95
CA ARG A 223 -16.91 -2.59 0.39
C ARG A 223 -16.24 -1.69 1.43
N ALA A 224 -14.91 -1.59 1.40
CA ALA A 224 -14.15 -0.77 2.32
C ALA A 224 -14.47 0.73 2.11
N ASP A 225 -14.61 1.17 0.87
CA ASP A 225 -15.02 2.52 0.48
C ASP A 225 -16.42 2.87 0.99
N ARG A 226 -17.40 1.96 0.83
CA ARG A 226 -18.75 2.15 1.38
C ARG A 226 -18.74 2.27 2.91
N PHE A 227 -17.92 1.47 3.59
CA PHE A 227 -17.78 1.53 5.04
C PHE A 227 -17.15 2.86 5.48
N ALA A 228 -16.07 3.29 4.83
CA ALA A 228 -15.42 4.57 5.09
C ALA A 228 -16.38 5.75 4.87
N ALA A 229 -17.09 5.75 3.74
CA ALA A 229 -18.09 6.77 3.40
C ALA A 229 -19.26 6.79 4.39
N GLY A 230 -19.71 5.63 4.86
CA GLY A 230 -20.73 5.54 5.91
C GLY A 230 -20.28 6.11 7.27
N VAL A 231 -18.99 6.07 7.57
CA VAL A 231 -18.42 6.56 8.84
C VAL A 231 -18.06 8.04 8.79
N ALA A 232 -17.41 8.49 7.72
CA ALA A 232 -16.82 9.82 7.59
C ALA A 232 -17.63 10.77 6.69
N GLY A 233 -18.57 10.25 5.90
CA GLY A 233 -19.29 10.99 4.87
C GLY A 233 -18.61 10.91 3.50
N GLY A 234 -19.38 11.20 2.45
CA GLY A 234 -18.92 11.11 1.05
C GLY A 234 -17.74 12.03 0.74
N ASP A 235 -17.88 13.34 1.00
CA ASP A 235 -16.86 14.33 0.66
C ASP A 235 -15.54 14.13 1.42
N ALA A 236 -15.59 13.83 2.72
CA ALA A 236 -14.39 13.58 3.52
C ALA A 236 -13.64 12.33 3.03
N THR A 237 -14.38 11.27 2.67
CA THR A 237 -13.79 10.05 2.12
C THR A 237 -13.21 10.28 0.73
N ALA A 238 -13.91 11.03 -0.14
CA ALA A 238 -13.41 11.42 -1.45
C ALA A 238 -12.12 12.26 -1.34
N SER A 239 -12.11 13.26 -0.46
CA SER A 239 -10.92 14.08 -0.19
C SER A 239 -9.75 13.23 0.31
N ALA A 240 -10.00 12.31 1.25
CA ALA A 240 -8.99 11.39 1.77
C ALA A 240 -8.39 10.50 0.66
N LEU A 241 -9.22 9.91 -0.21
CA LEU A 241 -8.77 9.08 -1.33
C LEU A 241 -7.85 9.85 -2.28
N VAL A 242 -8.24 11.06 -2.66
CA VAL A 242 -7.43 11.92 -3.55
C VAL A 242 -6.11 12.31 -2.88
N LYS A 243 -6.14 12.68 -1.59
CA LYS A 243 -4.93 13.03 -0.84
C LYS A 243 -3.98 11.84 -0.72
N VAL A 244 -4.46 10.65 -0.36
CA VAL A 244 -3.64 9.43 -0.27
C VAL A 244 -2.97 9.12 -1.61
N ALA A 245 -3.71 9.19 -2.72
CA ALA A 245 -3.18 8.95 -4.06
C ALA A 245 -2.13 9.98 -4.49
N LEU A 246 -2.29 11.25 -4.08
CA LEU A 246 -1.36 12.33 -4.37
C LEU A 246 -0.07 12.28 -3.53
N VAL A 247 -0.19 11.97 -2.24
CA VAL A 247 0.93 12.02 -1.30
C VAL A 247 2.00 10.99 -1.64
N GLN A 248 1.63 9.79 -2.08
CA GLN A 248 2.59 8.72 -2.39
C GLN A 248 3.68 9.13 -3.41
N PRO A 249 3.35 9.56 -4.65
CA PRO A 249 4.37 9.97 -5.60
C PRO A 249 5.13 11.23 -5.16
N MET A 250 4.46 12.18 -4.48
CA MET A 250 5.13 13.39 -4.02
C MET A 250 6.15 13.13 -2.91
N PHE A 251 5.81 12.28 -1.95
CA PHE A 251 6.74 11.92 -0.88
C PHE A 251 7.94 11.16 -1.44
N ARG A 252 7.74 10.33 -2.46
CA ARG A 252 8.84 9.65 -3.16
C ARG A 252 9.80 10.66 -3.80
N GLU A 253 9.29 11.68 -4.48
CA GLU A 253 10.11 12.76 -5.03
C GLU A 253 10.87 13.52 -3.95
N VAL A 254 10.19 13.85 -2.84
CA VAL A 254 10.84 14.51 -1.69
C VAL A 254 11.94 13.63 -1.10
N LEU A 255 11.70 12.34 -0.91
CA LEU A 255 12.70 11.42 -0.38
C LEU A 255 13.91 11.29 -1.31
N GLY A 256 13.71 11.37 -2.63
CA GLY A 256 14.79 11.34 -3.62
C GLY A 256 15.68 12.60 -3.64
N HIS A 257 15.16 13.75 -3.20
CA HIS A 257 15.87 15.04 -3.21
C HIS A 257 16.27 15.55 -1.83
N TYR A 258 15.74 14.96 -0.76
CA TYR A 258 16.00 15.39 0.60
C TYR A 258 17.39 14.93 1.06
N ASP A 259 18.23 15.90 1.44
CA ASP A 259 19.49 15.65 2.12
C ASP A 259 19.48 16.31 3.51
N PRO A 260 19.63 15.51 4.59
CA PRO A 260 19.68 16.04 5.95
C PRO A 260 20.85 17.01 6.19
N ARG A 261 21.94 16.94 5.43
CA ARG A 261 23.12 17.81 5.60
C ARG A 261 23.00 19.16 4.89
N SER A 262 22.19 19.21 3.83
CA SER A 262 22.09 20.35 2.93
C SER A 262 20.84 21.21 3.15
N SER A 263 20.04 20.91 4.18
CA SER A 263 18.78 21.60 4.48
C SER A 263 18.83 22.38 5.82
N PRO A 264 19.67 23.43 5.97
CA PRO A 264 20.02 24.04 7.26
C PRO A 264 18.92 24.85 7.97
N GLY A 265 17.63 24.66 7.64
CA GLY A 265 16.52 25.40 8.24
C GLY A 265 15.32 24.55 8.68
N LEU A 266 15.33 23.24 8.43
CA LEU A 266 14.22 22.34 8.75
C LEU A 266 14.73 21.17 9.59
N PRO A 267 14.11 20.87 10.75
CA PRO A 267 14.68 19.94 11.72
C PRO A 267 14.66 18.48 11.25
N ASN A 268 13.70 18.12 10.39
CA ASN A 268 13.52 16.75 9.94
C ASN A 268 12.85 16.66 8.56
N LEU A 269 12.83 15.45 7.99
CA LEU A 269 12.22 15.13 6.69
C LEU A 269 10.73 15.50 6.62
N TYR A 270 9.98 15.31 7.70
CA TYR A 270 8.54 15.53 7.73
C TYR A 270 8.20 17.03 7.74
N ALA A 271 8.97 17.84 8.46
CA ALA A 271 8.91 19.29 8.39
C ALA A 271 9.23 19.80 6.97
N TYR A 272 10.24 19.20 6.32
CA TYR A 272 10.56 19.49 4.93
C TYR A 272 9.40 19.13 3.99
N PHE A 273 8.86 17.92 4.11
CA PHE A 273 7.72 17.47 3.33
C PHE A 273 6.49 18.36 3.54
N ARG A 274 6.17 18.74 4.78
CA ARG A 274 5.05 19.63 5.11
C ARG A 274 5.21 20.99 4.45
N SER A 275 6.41 21.57 4.52
CA SER A 275 6.71 22.84 3.87
C SER A 275 6.62 22.74 2.34
N PHE A 276 7.04 21.61 1.76
CA PHE A 276 6.91 21.34 0.33
C PHE A 276 5.44 21.25 -0.05
N TRP A 277 4.65 20.45 0.68
CA TRP A 277 3.23 20.25 0.44
C TRP A 277 2.42 21.56 0.48
N GLN A 278 2.69 22.41 1.48
CA GLN A 278 2.00 23.70 1.61
C GLN A 278 2.37 24.73 0.52
N ARG A 279 3.52 24.56 -0.14
CA ARG A 279 4.01 25.46 -1.20
C ARG A 279 3.75 24.92 -2.61
N LEU A 280 3.03 23.80 -2.74
CA LEU A 280 2.71 23.23 -4.04
C LEU A 280 1.86 24.22 -4.87
N PRO A 281 2.26 24.55 -6.10
CA PRO A 281 1.46 25.40 -6.97
C PRO A 281 0.12 24.73 -7.32
N GLU A 282 -0.98 25.46 -7.23
CA GLU A 282 -2.31 24.94 -7.60
C GLU A 282 -2.37 24.36 -9.04
N PRO A 283 -1.71 24.96 -10.07
CA PRO A 283 -1.69 24.36 -11.40
C PRO A 283 -1.08 22.96 -11.44
N LEU A 284 -0.05 22.71 -10.62
CA LEU A 284 0.58 21.40 -10.51
C LEU A 284 -0.37 20.40 -9.84
N LEU A 285 -1.05 20.80 -8.76
CA LEU A 285 -2.04 19.96 -8.09
C LEU A 285 -3.20 19.59 -9.01
N VAL A 286 -3.71 20.53 -9.80
CA VAL A 286 -4.76 20.29 -10.79
C VAL A 286 -4.29 19.31 -11.87
N ALA A 287 -3.08 19.50 -12.41
CA ALA A 287 -2.51 18.60 -13.39
C ALA A 287 -2.33 17.17 -12.84
N MET A 288 -1.88 17.04 -11.59
CA MET A 288 -1.73 15.73 -10.93
C MET A 288 -3.09 15.07 -10.67
N ARG A 289 -4.09 15.82 -10.17
CA ARG A 289 -5.46 15.32 -10.01
C ARG A 289 -6.02 14.84 -11.34
N HIS A 290 -5.89 15.64 -12.41
CA HIS A 290 -6.33 15.26 -13.74
C HIS A 290 -5.64 13.97 -14.20
N ARG A 291 -4.32 13.83 -13.99
CA ARG A 291 -3.59 12.60 -14.32
C ARG A 291 -4.09 11.40 -13.54
N LEU A 292 -4.26 11.51 -12.23
CA LEU A 292 -4.77 10.43 -11.37
C LEU A 292 -6.19 9.97 -11.76
N LEU A 293 -7.04 10.89 -12.20
CA LEU A 293 -8.40 10.57 -12.65
C LEU A 293 -8.43 10.06 -14.09
N SER A 294 -7.48 10.47 -14.93
CA SER A 294 -7.37 10.06 -16.33
C SER A 294 -6.59 8.77 -16.53
N ASP A 295 -5.84 8.33 -15.51
CA ASP A 295 -5.09 7.08 -15.56
C ASP A 295 -6.08 5.94 -15.79
N SER A 296 -6.06 5.45 -17.03
CA SER A 296 -6.94 4.37 -17.45
C SER A 296 -6.59 3.11 -16.65
N PRO A 297 -7.56 2.23 -16.33
CA PRO A 297 -7.36 0.95 -15.63
C PRO A 297 -6.48 -0.07 -16.40
N GLY A 298 -5.67 0.37 -17.36
CA GLY A 298 -4.96 -0.44 -18.34
C GLY A 298 -3.48 -0.72 -18.04
N ARG A 299 -2.90 -0.29 -16.92
CA ARG A 299 -1.48 -0.57 -16.68
C ARG A 299 -1.14 -0.78 -15.20
N SER A 300 -1.25 -2.04 -14.79
CA SER A 300 -0.44 -2.64 -13.71
C SER A 300 -0.89 -2.46 -12.25
N ASP A 301 -2.13 -2.06 -11.96
CA ASP A 301 -2.65 -2.22 -10.58
C ASP A 301 -3.89 -3.12 -10.56
N ALA A 302 -3.65 -4.42 -10.45
CA ALA A 302 -4.72 -5.39 -10.26
C ALA A 302 -5.27 -5.41 -8.82
N ALA A 303 -4.57 -4.76 -7.89
CA ALA A 303 -4.90 -4.73 -6.47
C ALA A 303 -5.83 -3.56 -6.13
N HIS A 304 -5.77 -2.44 -6.87
CA HIS A 304 -6.63 -1.28 -6.65
C HIS A 304 -7.41 -0.88 -7.92
N PRO A 305 -8.75 -0.71 -7.83
CA PRO A 305 -9.56 -0.13 -8.90
C PRO A 305 -9.16 1.29 -9.22
N ALA A 306 -9.55 1.78 -10.42
CA ALA A 306 -9.29 3.15 -10.80
C ALA A 306 -9.92 4.13 -9.78
N LEU A 307 -9.21 5.23 -9.50
CA LEU A 307 -9.63 6.21 -8.51
C LEU A 307 -11.03 6.77 -8.81
N ILE A 308 -11.35 6.98 -10.09
CA ILE A 308 -12.66 7.50 -10.52
C ILE A 308 -13.82 6.56 -10.15
N ASP A 309 -13.61 5.24 -10.26
CA ASP A 309 -14.63 4.24 -9.89
C ASP A 309 -14.90 4.29 -8.39
N ARG A 310 -13.85 4.43 -7.59
CA ARG A 310 -13.94 4.55 -6.12
C ARG A 310 -14.62 5.84 -5.70
N LEU A 311 -14.27 6.96 -6.34
CA LEU A 311 -14.89 8.27 -6.10
C LEU A 311 -16.40 8.23 -6.36
N THR A 312 -16.83 7.56 -7.43
CA THR A 312 -18.24 7.39 -7.76
C THR A 312 -19.01 6.68 -6.64
N ILE A 313 -18.40 5.68 -5.99
CA ILE A 313 -19.01 4.94 -4.87
C ILE A 313 -19.14 5.83 -3.63
N VAL A 314 -18.07 6.55 -3.26
CA VAL A 314 -18.09 7.31 -2.00
C VAL A 314 -18.92 8.59 -2.10
N GLN A 315 -18.96 9.23 -3.28
CA GLN A 315 -19.75 10.44 -3.51
C GLN A 315 -21.26 10.17 -3.53
N SER A 316 -21.71 8.93 -3.66
CA SER A 316 -23.13 8.60 -3.52
C SER A 316 -23.62 8.64 -2.06
N TYR A 317 -22.72 8.75 -1.08
CA TYR A 317 -23.05 8.79 0.33
C TYR A 317 -23.29 10.23 0.80
N PRO A 318 -24.23 10.44 1.74
CA PRO A 318 -24.49 11.77 2.28
C PRO A 318 -23.26 12.31 3.00
N ASN A 319 -23.13 13.63 2.99
CA ASN A 319 -22.11 14.32 3.74
C ASN A 319 -22.42 14.30 5.23
N ARG A 320 -21.36 14.21 6.03
CA ARG A 320 -21.44 14.32 7.47
C ARG A 320 -21.10 15.75 7.90
N SER A 321 -21.90 16.31 8.81
CA SER A 321 -21.56 17.59 9.44
C SER A 321 -20.24 17.46 10.20
N CYS A 322 -19.26 18.30 9.86
CA CYS A 322 -17.94 18.30 10.47
C CYS A 322 -17.86 19.35 11.59
N SER A 323 -17.32 18.96 12.73
CA SER A 323 -16.97 19.89 13.81
C SER A 323 -15.62 20.57 13.52
N PRO A 324 -15.27 21.67 14.21
CA PRO A 324 -13.93 22.25 14.12
C PRO A 324 -12.80 21.26 14.47
N VAL A 325 -13.06 20.33 15.37
CA VAL A 325 -12.11 19.27 15.74
C VAL A 325 -11.90 18.29 14.58
N ASP A 326 -12.95 17.93 13.85
CA ASP A 326 -12.86 17.06 12.67
C ASP A 326 -11.98 17.65 11.56
N LEU A 327 -11.95 18.98 11.46
CA LEU A 327 -11.15 19.71 10.47
C LEU A 327 -9.73 20.04 10.93
N SER A 328 -9.39 19.74 12.18
CA SER A 328 -8.01 19.93 12.68
C SER A 328 -7.03 18.98 11.97
N PRO A 329 -5.74 19.33 11.88
CA PRO A 329 -4.71 18.47 11.28
C PRO A 329 -4.68 17.09 11.94
N ALA A 330 -4.54 16.02 11.14
CA ALA A 330 -4.53 14.66 11.65
C ALA A 330 -3.37 14.39 12.62
N GLU A 331 -2.24 15.08 12.47
CA GLU A 331 -1.12 15.05 13.44
C GLU A 331 -1.50 15.43 14.88
N SER A 332 -2.60 16.16 15.09
CA SER A 332 -3.11 16.51 16.43
C SER A 332 -3.56 15.31 17.27
N VAL A 333 -3.74 14.13 16.65
CA VAL A 333 -4.03 12.88 17.38
C VAL A 333 -2.81 12.33 18.13
N LEU A 334 -1.62 12.83 17.80
CA LEU A 334 -0.36 12.48 18.46
C LEU A 334 -0.10 13.47 19.60
N GLY A 335 0.36 12.97 20.75
CA GLY A 335 0.70 13.78 21.91
C GLY A 335 1.93 14.66 21.69
N ASP A 336 2.97 14.13 21.05
CA ASP A 336 4.18 14.87 20.67
C ASP A 336 4.63 14.51 19.25
N PRO A 337 4.01 15.12 18.21
CA PRO A 337 4.31 14.79 16.81
C PRO A 337 5.76 15.11 16.44
N LEU A 338 6.35 16.19 16.99
CA LEU A 338 7.71 16.62 16.65
C LEU A 338 8.76 15.60 17.11
N SER A 339 8.62 15.07 18.33
CA SER A 339 9.53 14.03 18.82
C SER A 339 9.43 12.74 18.00
N LEU A 340 8.22 12.36 17.61
CA LEU A 340 7.98 11.16 16.78
C LEU A 340 8.56 11.32 15.37
N GLU A 341 8.37 12.49 14.75
CA GLU A 341 8.97 12.86 13.47
C GLU A 341 10.50 12.84 13.53
N GLN A 342 11.10 13.44 14.57
CA GLN A 342 12.55 13.46 14.74
C GLN A 342 13.11 12.06 14.95
N MET A 343 12.47 11.23 15.77
CA MET A 343 12.86 9.84 15.99
C MET A 343 12.88 9.06 14.68
N LEU A 344 11.81 9.16 13.87
CA LEU A 344 11.72 8.45 12.61
C LEU A 344 12.73 8.96 11.58
N HIS A 345 12.96 10.27 11.53
CA HIS A 345 14.00 10.87 10.70
C HIS A 345 15.39 10.36 11.08
N ASN A 346 15.76 10.37 12.36
CA ASN A 346 17.06 9.89 12.83
C ASN A 346 17.27 8.42 12.48
N ARG A 347 16.23 7.59 12.64
CA ARG A 347 16.26 6.18 12.26
C ARG A 347 16.48 5.99 10.75
N LEU A 348 15.78 6.75 9.91
CA LEU A 348 15.86 6.62 8.45
C LEU A 348 17.25 6.99 7.90
N PHE A 349 17.90 7.99 8.50
CA PHE A 349 19.20 8.49 8.04
C PHE A 349 20.40 8.01 8.89
N GLY A 350 20.17 7.09 9.84
CA GLY A 350 21.24 6.57 10.71
C GLY A 350 21.91 7.63 11.58
N LEU A 351 21.18 8.70 11.91
CA LEU A 351 21.67 9.77 12.77
C LEU A 351 21.54 9.34 14.24
N ALA A 352 22.50 9.74 15.09
CA ALA A 352 22.53 9.33 16.49
C ALA A 352 21.17 9.56 17.18
N PRO A 353 20.68 8.60 17.99
CA PRO A 353 19.45 8.80 18.73
C PRO A 353 19.62 9.99 19.68
N MET A 354 18.58 10.81 19.83
CA MET A 354 18.52 11.76 20.95
C MET A 354 18.72 10.97 22.25
N PRO A 355 19.52 11.46 23.21
CA PRO A 355 19.57 10.88 24.53
C PRO A 355 18.26 11.23 25.25
N GLY A 356 17.28 10.36 25.14
CA GLY A 356 16.04 10.47 25.90
C GLY A 356 14.89 9.66 25.29
N PRO A 357 14.29 8.71 26.04
CA PRO A 357 12.90 8.35 25.75
C PRO A 357 12.04 9.62 25.80
N SER A 358 10.98 9.68 24.99
CA SER A 358 9.93 10.69 25.17
C SER A 358 9.54 10.70 26.66
N ILE A 359 9.25 11.87 27.22
CA ILE A 359 8.96 12.06 28.65
C ILE A 359 7.86 11.08 29.15
N PHE A 360 7.05 10.53 28.25
CA PHE A 360 6.00 9.55 28.53
C PHE A 360 6.47 8.10 28.71
N HIS A 361 7.66 7.72 28.24
CA HIS A 361 8.18 6.36 28.46
C HIS A 361 8.56 6.09 29.92
N ARG A 362 8.64 7.14 30.76
CA ARG A 362 8.96 7.05 32.19
C ARG A 362 7.72 6.95 33.10
N ALA A 363 6.52 7.16 32.58
CA ALA A 363 5.29 7.20 33.39
C ALA A 363 4.51 5.87 33.46
N GLY A 364 5.03 4.79 32.87
CA GLY A 364 4.31 3.51 32.73
C GLY A 364 5.11 2.25 33.01
N SER A 365 6.25 2.35 33.72
CA SER A 365 6.98 1.18 34.25
C SER A 365 6.42 0.75 35.59
#